data_AF-U6DVY8-F1
#
_entry.id   AF-U6DVY8-F1
#
_cell.length_a   1.000
_cell.length_b   1.000
_cell.length_c   1.000
_cell.angle_alpha   90.00
_cell.angle_beta   90.00
_cell.angle_gamma   90.00
#
_symmetry.space_group_name_H-M   'P 1'
#
loop_
_entity.id
_entity.type
_entity.pdbx_description
1 polymer ?
#
loop_
_entity_poly.entity_id
_entity_poly.type
_entity_poly.pdbx_seq_one_letter_code
_entity_poly.pdbx_strand_id
1 'polypeptide(L)'
;MASCVGSRTLSKDDVNYKMHFRMINEQQVEDITIDFFYRPHTITLLSFTIVSLMYFAFTRDDSVPEDNIWRGILSVIFFFLIISVLAFPNGPFTRPHPALWRMVFGLSVLYFLFLVFLLFLNFDQVKSLMYWLDPNLRYATREADVMEYAVNCHVITWERIISHFDIFAFGHFWGWAMKALLIRSYGLCWTISITWELTELFFMHLLPNFAECWWDQVILDILLCNGGGIW
;
A
#
# COMPACT_ATOMS: atom_id res chain seq x y z
N MET A 1 -4.76 -27.39 -58.37
CA MET A 1 -4.48 -28.26 -57.20
C MET A 1 -4.84 -27.46 -55.95
N ALA A 2 -5.96 -27.79 -55.31
CA ALA A 2 -6.37 -27.14 -54.06
C ALA A 2 -5.57 -27.76 -52.90
N SER A 3 -4.78 -26.95 -52.21
CA SER A 3 -4.10 -27.36 -50.97
C SER A 3 -5.14 -27.39 -49.86
N CYS A 4 -5.43 -28.59 -49.36
CA CYS A 4 -6.33 -28.82 -48.23
C CYS A 4 -5.58 -28.43 -46.94
N VAL A 5 -5.84 -27.24 -46.41
CA VAL A 5 -5.33 -26.84 -45.09
C VAL A 5 -6.14 -27.60 -44.04
N GLY A 6 -5.60 -28.73 -43.58
CA GLY A 6 -6.20 -29.54 -42.54
C GLY A 6 -6.36 -28.74 -41.25
N SER A 7 -7.60 -28.64 -40.77
CA SER A 7 -7.94 -28.14 -39.45
C SER A 7 -7.33 -29.08 -38.40
N ARG A 8 -6.22 -28.69 -37.78
CA ARG A 8 -5.65 -29.41 -36.63
C ARG A 8 -6.55 -29.17 -35.43
N THR A 9 -7.34 -30.19 -35.08
CA THR A 9 -8.05 -30.23 -33.81
C THR A 9 -7.04 -30.29 -32.66
N LEU A 10 -7.12 -29.35 -31.72
CA LEU A 10 -6.25 -29.30 -30.54
C LEU A 10 -6.44 -30.59 -29.70
N SER A 11 -5.33 -31.19 -29.27
CA SER A 11 -5.37 -32.33 -28.34
C SER A 11 -6.00 -31.90 -27.02
N LYS A 12 -6.69 -32.82 -26.33
CA LYS A 12 -7.35 -32.56 -25.04
C LYS A 12 -6.35 -32.08 -23.99
N ASP A 13 -5.10 -32.54 -24.07
CA ASP A 13 -4.01 -32.13 -23.20
C ASP A 13 -3.53 -30.69 -23.47
N ASP A 14 -3.50 -30.26 -24.74
CA ASP A 14 -3.16 -28.88 -25.10
C ASP A 14 -4.22 -27.88 -24.62
N VAL A 15 -5.50 -28.28 -24.67
CA VAL A 15 -6.61 -27.49 -24.16
C VAL A 15 -6.51 -27.36 -22.64
N ASN A 16 -6.26 -28.47 -21.95
CA ASN A 16 -6.12 -28.48 -20.49
C ASN A 16 -4.90 -27.66 -20.03
N TYR A 17 -3.76 -27.79 -20.71
CA TYR A 17 -2.57 -26.98 -20.45
C TYR A 17 -2.83 -25.49 -20.65
N LYS A 18 -3.46 -25.09 -21.77
CA LYS A 18 -3.82 -23.69 -22.01
C LYS A 18 -4.81 -23.16 -20.98
N MET A 19 -5.78 -23.98 -20.58
CA MET A 19 -6.76 -23.60 -19.57
C MET A 19 -6.10 -23.43 -18.20
N HIS A 20 -5.23 -24.36 -17.80
CA HIS A 20 -4.47 -24.30 -16.56
C HIS A 20 -3.51 -23.09 -16.54
N PHE A 21 -2.80 -22.84 -17.65
CA PHE A 21 -1.96 -21.66 -17.81
C PHE A 21 -2.76 -20.35 -17.71
N ARG A 22 -3.95 -20.30 -18.33
CA ARG A 22 -4.84 -19.15 -18.25
C ARG A 22 -5.40 -18.96 -16.84
N MET A 23 -5.80 -20.03 -16.15
CA MET A 23 -6.27 -19.97 -14.77
C MET A 23 -5.20 -19.44 -13.82
N ILE A 24 -3.94 -19.90 -13.97
CA ILE A 24 -2.83 -19.46 -13.12
C ILE A 24 -2.47 -17.98 -13.38
N ASN A 25 -2.37 -17.58 -14.64
CA ASN A 25 -1.88 -16.24 -14.98
C ASN A 25 -2.96 -15.16 -14.97
N GLU A 26 -4.20 -15.49 -15.35
CA GLU A 26 -5.28 -14.51 -15.38
C GLU A 26 -6.09 -14.48 -14.09
N GLN A 27 -5.96 -15.50 -13.22
CA GLN A 27 -6.77 -15.66 -12.00
C GLN A 27 -8.23 -15.27 -12.24
N GLN A 28 -8.87 -15.95 -13.20
CA GLN A 28 -10.20 -15.59 -13.67
C GLN A 28 -11.19 -15.54 -12.50
N VAL A 29 -11.90 -14.41 -12.38
CA VAL A 29 -12.96 -14.24 -11.38
C VAL A 29 -14.21 -14.92 -11.91
N GLU A 30 -14.69 -15.93 -11.18
CA GLU A 30 -16.00 -16.56 -11.41
C GLU A 30 -17.12 -15.62 -10.92
N ASP A 31 -18.27 -15.65 -11.59
CA ASP A 31 -19.48 -14.86 -11.29
C ASP A 31 -19.35 -13.33 -11.39
N ILE A 32 -19.14 -12.85 -12.62
CA ILE A 32 -19.09 -11.41 -12.94
C ILE A 32 -20.50 -10.83 -12.98
N THR A 33 -20.78 -9.83 -12.14
CA THR A 33 -22.07 -9.11 -12.14
C THR A 33 -22.21 -8.12 -13.29
N ILE A 34 -21.11 -7.62 -13.86
CA ILE A 34 -21.11 -6.65 -14.98
C ILE A 34 -20.00 -7.01 -16.01
N ASP A 35 -20.37 -7.70 -17.09
CA ASP A 35 -19.44 -8.19 -18.14
C ASP A 35 -18.63 -7.06 -18.82
N PHE A 36 -19.20 -5.86 -18.90
CA PHE A 36 -18.57 -4.70 -19.54
C PHE A 36 -17.22 -4.33 -18.91
N PHE A 37 -17.08 -4.41 -17.59
CA PHE A 37 -15.85 -4.01 -16.88
C PHE A 37 -14.73 -5.05 -16.98
N TYR A 38 -15.06 -6.28 -17.37
CA TYR A 38 -14.10 -7.38 -17.49
C TYR A 38 -13.60 -7.60 -18.92
N ARG A 39 -14.17 -6.88 -19.90
CA ARG A 39 -13.64 -6.88 -21.28
C ARG A 39 -12.49 -5.87 -21.42
N PRO A 40 -11.32 -6.28 -21.94
CA PRO A 40 -10.19 -5.39 -22.12
C PRO A 40 -10.47 -4.38 -23.24
N HIS A 41 -10.68 -3.13 -22.85
CA HIS A 41 -10.88 -1.98 -23.72
C HIS A 41 -9.57 -1.17 -23.89
N THR A 42 -8.44 -1.88 -24.08
CA THR A 42 -7.09 -1.32 -24.03
C THR A 42 -6.86 -0.18 -25.02
N ILE A 43 -7.27 -0.34 -26.28
CA ILE A 43 -7.07 0.66 -27.33
C ILE A 43 -7.89 1.93 -27.02
N THR A 44 -9.16 1.77 -26.67
CA THR A 44 -10.04 2.89 -26.35
C THR A 44 -9.57 3.65 -25.11
N LEU A 45 -9.09 2.93 -24.08
CA LEU A 45 -8.53 3.55 -22.89
C LEU A 45 -7.26 4.33 -23.23
N LEU A 46 -6.34 3.73 -23.98
CA LEU A 46 -5.10 4.38 -24.41
C LEU A 46 -5.35 5.63 -25.27
N SER A 47 -6.27 5.57 -26.23
CA SER A 47 -6.62 6.73 -27.06
C SER A 47 -7.24 7.85 -26.24
N PHE A 48 -8.19 7.54 -25.36
CA PHE A 48 -8.80 8.52 -24.45
C PHE A 48 -7.75 9.18 -23.55
N THR A 49 -6.83 8.37 -23.04
CA THR A 49 -5.70 8.79 -22.19
C THR A 49 -4.82 9.81 -22.91
N ILE A 50 -4.38 9.51 -24.13
CA ILE A 50 -3.53 10.42 -24.92
C ILE A 50 -4.27 11.74 -25.23
N VAL A 51 -5.52 11.67 -25.66
CA VAL A 51 -6.33 12.86 -25.96
C VAL A 51 -6.55 13.72 -24.71
N SER A 52 -6.84 13.09 -23.58
CA SER A 52 -7.01 13.78 -22.30
C SER A 52 -5.71 14.47 -21.86
N LEU A 53 -4.55 13.81 -22.01
CA LEU A 53 -3.25 14.41 -21.72
C LEU A 53 -3.02 15.67 -22.56
N MET A 54 -3.27 15.56 -23.87
CA MET A 54 -3.12 16.69 -24.79
C MET A 54 -4.05 17.84 -24.40
N TYR A 55 -5.32 17.56 -24.12
CA TYR A 55 -6.27 18.58 -23.69
C TYR A 55 -5.77 19.34 -22.46
N PHE A 56 -5.44 18.63 -21.37
CA PHE A 56 -4.95 19.27 -20.15
C PHE A 56 -3.62 20.01 -20.34
N ALA A 57 -2.73 19.51 -21.21
CA ALA A 57 -1.48 20.19 -21.51
C ALA A 57 -1.69 21.54 -22.23
N PHE A 58 -2.71 21.66 -23.09
CA PHE A 58 -2.95 22.85 -23.90
C PHE A 58 -3.97 23.84 -23.31
N THR A 59 -4.85 23.40 -22.39
CA THR A 59 -5.89 24.27 -21.81
C THR A 59 -5.59 24.75 -20.38
N ARG A 60 -4.47 24.32 -19.79
CA ARG A 60 -4.10 24.71 -18.43
C ARG A 60 -3.54 26.12 -18.40
N ASP A 61 -3.95 26.89 -17.39
CA ASP A 61 -3.30 28.15 -17.02
C ASP A 61 -1.91 27.86 -16.43
N ASP A 62 -0.88 28.47 -17.01
CA ASP A 62 0.52 28.29 -16.63
C ASP A 62 1.12 29.47 -15.85
N SER A 63 0.28 30.41 -15.40
CA SER A 63 0.70 31.64 -14.71
C SER A 63 1.44 31.43 -13.38
N VAL A 64 1.11 30.38 -12.62
CA VAL A 64 1.69 30.12 -11.29
C VAL A 64 2.59 28.87 -11.31
N PRO A 65 3.92 29.01 -11.12
CA PRO A 65 4.86 27.88 -11.22
C PRO A 65 4.59 26.73 -10.24
N GLU A 66 4.18 27.02 -9.00
CA GLU A 66 3.92 25.99 -7.99
C GLU A 66 2.71 25.12 -8.37
N ASP A 67 1.62 25.76 -8.80
CA ASP A 67 0.44 25.09 -9.35
C ASP A 67 0.79 24.22 -10.56
N ASN A 68 1.70 24.70 -11.41
CA ASN A 68 2.16 23.96 -12.58
C ASN A 68 2.86 22.65 -12.21
N ILE A 69 3.69 22.68 -11.17
CA ILE A 69 4.38 21.49 -10.64
C ILE A 69 3.37 20.53 -10.03
N TRP A 70 2.46 21.03 -9.18
CA TRP A 70 1.43 20.21 -8.53
C TRP A 70 0.55 19.48 -9.55
N ARG A 71 0.03 20.22 -10.54
CA ARG A 71 -0.79 19.65 -11.63
C ARG A 71 0.01 18.68 -12.49
N GLY A 72 1.30 18.94 -12.69
CA GLY A 72 2.23 18.03 -13.38
C GLY A 72 2.36 16.69 -12.65
N ILE A 73 2.62 16.72 -11.35
CA ILE A 73 2.72 15.51 -10.50
C ILE A 73 1.40 14.73 -10.52
N LEU A 74 0.27 15.41 -10.32
CA LEU A 74 -1.06 14.77 -10.39
C LEU A 74 -1.31 14.10 -11.74
N SER A 75 -0.91 14.74 -12.83
CA SER A 75 -1.03 14.18 -14.18
C SER A 75 -0.16 12.93 -14.33
N VAL A 76 1.11 12.98 -13.92
CA VAL A 76 2.02 11.82 -13.97
C VAL A 76 1.45 10.64 -13.18
N ILE A 77 0.96 10.87 -11.96
CA ILE A 77 0.33 9.83 -11.15
C ILE A 77 -0.89 9.25 -11.87
N PHE A 78 -1.81 10.10 -12.35
CA PHE A 78 -3.01 9.67 -13.05
C PHE A 78 -2.70 8.78 -14.27
N PHE A 79 -1.80 9.23 -15.15
CA PHE A 79 -1.41 8.48 -16.34
C PHE A 79 -0.66 7.18 -16.00
N PHE A 80 0.17 7.22 -14.97
CA PHE A 80 0.83 6.02 -14.47
C PHE A 80 -0.17 4.97 -13.97
N LEU A 81 -1.23 5.40 -13.27
CA LEU A 81 -2.29 4.47 -12.81
C LEU A 81 -3.08 3.86 -13.97
N ILE A 82 -3.30 4.61 -15.04
CA ILE A 82 -3.90 4.04 -16.26
C ILE A 82 -2.98 2.97 -16.86
N ILE A 83 -1.68 3.27 -16.98
CA ILE A 83 -0.69 2.32 -17.48
C ILE A 83 -0.61 1.08 -16.58
N SER A 84 -0.66 1.25 -15.26
CA SER A 84 -0.62 0.12 -14.33
C SER A 84 -1.83 -0.81 -14.52
N VAL A 85 -3.03 -0.25 -14.73
CA VAL A 85 -4.23 -1.06 -15.06
C VAL A 85 -4.05 -1.86 -16.35
N LEU A 86 -3.42 -1.27 -17.37
CA LEU A 86 -3.27 -1.90 -18.69
C LEU A 86 -2.13 -2.93 -18.75
N ALA A 87 -1.00 -2.64 -18.11
CA ALA A 87 0.25 -3.37 -18.31
C ALA A 87 0.62 -4.29 -17.15
N PHE A 88 0.16 -4.01 -15.91
CA PHE A 88 0.59 -4.80 -14.76
C PHE A 88 -0.15 -6.14 -14.70
N PRO A 89 0.53 -7.22 -14.28
CA PRO A 89 -0.09 -8.53 -14.14
C PRO A 89 -1.13 -8.53 -13.01
N ASN A 90 -2.03 -9.52 -13.03
CA ASN A 90 -2.90 -9.76 -11.90
C ASN A 90 -2.08 -10.25 -10.70
N GLY A 91 -2.27 -9.60 -9.56
CA GLY A 91 -1.76 -10.08 -8.28
C GLY A 91 -2.68 -11.15 -7.68
N PRO A 92 -2.34 -11.70 -6.50
CA PRO A 92 -3.11 -12.76 -5.84
C PRO A 92 -4.52 -12.33 -5.40
N PHE A 93 -4.78 -11.02 -5.37
CA PHE A 93 -6.07 -10.45 -5.04
C PHE A 93 -6.84 -10.14 -6.33
N THR A 94 -8.04 -10.69 -6.42
CA THR A 94 -8.90 -10.53 -7.61
C THR A 94 -10.18 -9.75 -7.32
N ARG A 95 -10.61 -9.65 -6.05
CA ARG A 95 -11.81 -8.94 -5.60
C ARG A 95 -11.46 -7.70 -4.77
N PRO A 96 -12.15 -6.55 -4.89
CA PRO A 96 -13.42 -6.38 -5.61
C PRO A 96 -13.27 -6.29 -7.14
N HIS A 97 -12.11 -5.87 -7.66
CA HIS A 97 -11.85 -5.86 -9.10
C HIS A 97 -10.34 -5.93 -9.40
N PRO A 98 -9.86 -6.64 -10.44
CA PRO A 98 -8.43 -6.71 -10.77
C PRO A 98 -7.79 -5.36 -11.06
N ALA A 99 -8.51 -4.44 -11.72
CA ALA A 99 -8.02 -3.08 -11.98
C ALA A 99 -7.69 -2.31 -10.69
N LEU A 100 -8.46 -2.50 -9.60
CA LEU A 100 -8.17 -1.86 -8.32
C LEU A 100 -6.83 -2.34 -7.78
N TRP A 101 -6.58 -3.65 -7.81
CA TRP A 101 -5.32 -4.21 -7.33
C TRP A 101 -4.12 -3.85 -8.20
N ARG A 102 -4.30 -3.73 -9.52
CA ARG A 102 -3.27 -3.19 -10.42
C ARG A 102 -2.97 -1.72 -10.14
N MET A 103 -3.98 -0.90 -9.81
CA MET A 103 -3.76 0.47 -9.35
C MET A 103 -3.03 0.51 -8.01
N VAL A 104 -3.42 -0.31 -7.04
CA VAL A 104 -2.73 -0.42 -5.73
C VAL A 104 -1.26 -0.82 -5.94
N PHE A 105 -1.00 -1.83 -6.76
CA PHE A 105 0.38 -2.23 -7.10
C PHE A 105 1.13 -1.09 -7.82
N GLY A 106 0.46 -0.37 -8.71
CA GLY A 106 0.97 0.87 -9.33
C GLY A 106 1.38 1.93 -8.32
N LEU A 107 0.50 2.25 -7.36
CA LEU A 107 0.79 3.19 -6.28
C LEU A 107 1.98 2.72 -5.43
N SER A 108 2.08 1.42 -5.13
CA SER A 108 3.22 0.86 -4.41
C SER A 108 4.53 1.04 -5.17
N VAL A 109 4.53 0.89 -6.51
CA VAL A 109 5.71 1.14 -7.35
C VAL A 109 6.08 2.62 -7.34
N LEU A 110 5.11 3.53 -7.49
CA LEU A 110 5.36 4.97 -7.39
C LEU A 110 5.93 5.37 -6.03
N TYR A 111 5.35 4.84 -4.95
CA TYR A 111 5.83 5.06 -3.60
C TYR A 111 7.27 4.56 -3.42
N PHE A 112 7.58 3.36 -3.92
CA PHE A 112 8.94 2.83 -3.89
C PHE A 112 9.93 3.72 -4.65
N LEU A 113 9.60 4.16 -5.87
CA LEU A 113 10.45 5.06 -6.64
C LEU A 113 10.64 6.41 -5.94
N PHE A 114 9.59 6.92 -5.28
CA PHE A 114 9.69 8.12 -4.47
C PHE A 114 10.62 7.95 -3.26
N LEU A 115 10.54 6.82 -2.54
CA LEU A 115 11.48 6.50 -1.45
C LEU A 115 12.93 6.39 -1.95
N VAL A 116 13.14 5.77 -3.11
CA VAL A 116 14.48 5.72 -3.74
C VAL A 116 14.97 7.13 -4.05
N PHE A 117 14.13 8.02 -4.55
CA PHE A 117 14.48 9.43 -4.74
C PHE A 117 14.83 10.14 -3.43
N LEU A 118 14.03 9.96 -2.37
CA LEU A 118 14.30 10.55 -1.06
C LEU A 118 15.65 10.10 -0.47
N LEU A 119 16.08 8.86 -0.75
CA LEU A 119 17.36 8.33 -0.28
C LEU A 119 18.58 9.16 -0.75
N PHE A 120 18.46 9.84 -1.90
CA PHE A 120 19.52 10.71 -2.42
C PHE A 120 19.44 12.16 -1.91
N LEU A 121 18.39 12.52 -1.17
CA LEU A 121 18.24 13.86 -0.59
C LEU A 121 18.87 13.93 0.80
N ASN A 122 19.43 15.08 1.13
CA ASN A 122 19.84 15.37 2.50
C ASN A 122 18.64 15.77 3.39
N PHE A 123 18.85 15.81 4.70
CA PHE A 123 17.79 16.08 5.67
C PHE A 123 17.09 17.43 5.45
N ASP A 124 17.83 18.48 5.07
CA ASP A 124 17.24 19.81 4.83
C ASP A 124 16.42 19.88 3.55
N GLN A 125 16.83 19.14 2.51
CA GLN A 125 16.08 18.98 1.26
C GLN A 125 14.79 18.20 1.50
N VAL A 126 14.83 17.12 2.29
CA VAL A 126 13.62 16.36 2.65
C VAL A 126 12.63 17.24 3.42
N LYS A 127 13.08 17.99 4.43
CA LYS A 127 12.23 18.95 5.15
C LYS A 127 11.62 20.01 4.21
N SER A 128 12.43 20.54 3.30
CA SER A 128 11.96 21.53 2.32
C SER A 128 10.85 20.96 1.43
N LEU A 129 11.00 19.70 0.99
CA LEU A 129 9.98 19.00 0.23
C LEU A 129 8.70 18.76 1.05
N MET A 130 8.83 18.36 2.31
CA MET A 130 7.68 18.18 3.21
C MET A 130 6.93 19.50 3.45
N TYR A 131 7.65 20.60 3.66
CA TYR A 131 7.05 21.93 3.80
C TYR A 131 6.42 22.47 2.52
N TRP A 132 6.88 22.00 1.36
CA TRP A 132 6.23 22.31 0.09
C TRP A 132 4.93 21.50 -0.08
N LEU A 133 4.90 20.25 0.38
CA LEU A 133 3.71 19.39 0.35
C LEU A 133 2.62 19.85 1.33
N ASP A 134 3.01 20.19 2.56
CA ASP A 134 2.13 20.79 3.57
C ASP A 134 2.85 21.93 4.30
N PRO A 135 2.53 23.19 3.97
CA PRO A 135 3.15 24.36 4.60
C PRO A 135 2.94 24.45 6.12
N ASN A 136 1.89 23.84 6.67
CA ASN A 136 1.59 23.92 8.11
C ASN A 136 2.62 23.16 8.97
N LEU A 137 3.33 22.20 8.37
CA LEU A 137 4.41 21.45 9.04
C LEU A 137 5.53 22.35 9.59
N ARG A 138 5.69 23.58 9.06
CA ARG A 138 6.68 24.56 9.56
C ARG A 138 6.42 25.00 11.00
N TYR A 139 5.16 24.92 11.44
CA TYR A 139 4.71 25.40 12.75
C TYR A 139 4.22 24.25 13.64
N ALA A 140 4.25 23.01 13.15
CA ALA A 140 3.82 21.86 13.91
C ALA A 140 4.83 21.54 15.02
N THR A 141 4.33 21.35 16.23
CA THR A 141 5.12 20.80 17.33
C THR A 141 5.35 19.32 17.09
N ARG A 142 6.61 18.90 17.11
CA ARG A 142 6.98 17.50 16.99
C ARG A 142 6.60 16.77 18.27
N GLU A 143 5.85 15.68 18.14
CA GLU A 143 5.44 14.83 19.25
C GLU A 143 6.62 14.35 20.11
N ALA A 144 7.74 14.04 19.44
CA ALA A 144 8.97 13.64 20.09
C ALA A 144 9.57 14.68 21.06
N ASP A 145 9.16 15.95 20.97
CA ASP A 145 9.60 17.02 21.88
C ASP A 145 8.70 17.21 23.10
N VAL A 146 7.53 16.56 23.13
CA VAL A 146 6.50 16.72 24.18
C VAL A 146 6.27 15.43 24.96
N MET A 147 6.46 14.27 24.33
CA MET A 147 6.22 12.97 24.95
C MET A 147 7.47 12.44 25.66
N GLU A 148 7.25 11.73 26.77
CA GLU A 148 8.29 11.04 27.53
C GLU A 148 8.32 9.55 27.14
N TYR A 149 9.36 9.14 26.40
CA TYR A 149 9.53 7.75 25.95
C TYR A 149 10.36 6.92 26.94
N ALA A 150 9.84 5.76 27.36
CA ALA A 150 10.46 4.79 28.27
C ALA A 150 11.02 5.35 29.60
N VAL A 151 10.38 6.37 30.18
CA VAL A 151 10.81 6.97 31.46
C VAL A 151 10.14 6.29 32.66
N ASN A 152 10.92 5.89 33.68
CA ASN A 152 10.42 5.32 34.94
C ASN A 152 9.52 4.08 34.78
N CYS A 153 9.86 3.15 33.88
CA CYS A 153 9.03 1.97 33.54
C CYS A 153 8.80 0.94 34.66
N HIS A 154 9.30 1.19 35.86
CA HIS A 154 9.02 0.39 37.06
C HIS A 154 7.80 0.89 37.84
N VAL A 155 7.38 2.14 37.62
CA VAL A 155 6.22 2.74 38.30
C VAL A 155 4.99 2.52 37.43
N ILE A 156 4.18 1.53 37.81
CA ILE A 156 2.93 1.17 37.14
C ILE A 156 1.77 1.70 38.00
N THR A 157 1.18 2.82 37.59
CA THR A 157 -0.04 3.38 38.21
C THR A 157 -1.21 3.30 37.25
N TRP A 158 -2.43 3.39 37.77
CA TRP A 158 -3.63 3.29 36.95
C TRP A 158 -3.75 4.44 35.95
N GLU A 159 -3.37 5.65 36.37
CA GLU A 159 -3.38 6.84 35.51
C GLU A 159 -2.43 6.67 34.33
N ARG A 160 -1.27 6.05 34.57
CA ARG A 160 -0.28 5.76 33.53
C ARG A 160 -0.76 4.67 32.59
N ILE A 161 -1.38 3.59 33.08
CA ILE A 161 -1.93 2.57 32.18
C ILE A 161 -2.99 3.19 31.24
N ILE A 162 -3.88 4.03 31.77
CA ILE A 162 -4.91 4.69 30.95
C ILE A 162 -4.29 5.65 29.93
N SER A 163 -3.21 6.35 30.27
CA SER A 163 -2.58 7.27 29.33
C SER A 163 -1.93 6.58 28.12
N HIS A 164 -1.58 5.29 28.25
CA HIS A 164 -1.02 4.47 27.16
C HIS A 164 -2.11 3.76 26.32
N PHE A 165 -3.39 3.84 26.70
CA PHE A 165 -4.51 3.41 25.85
C PHE A 165 -4.85 4.47 24.80
N ASP A 166 -3.93 4.70 23.88
CA ASP A 166 -4.04 5.70 22.82
C ASP A 166 -4.37 5.09 21.46
N ILE A 167 -4.24 5.89 20.40
CA ILE A 167 -4.50 5.45 19.03
C ILE A 167 -3.62 4.26 18.58
N PHE A 168 -2.42 4.11 19.16
CA PHE A 168 -1.53 2.99 18.86
C PHE A 168 -2.08 1.71 19.47
N ALA A 169 -2.53 1.71 20.74
CA ALA A 169 -3.18 0.55 21.35
C ALA A 169 -4.42 0.08 20.54
N PHE A 170 -5.25 1.02 20.06
CA PHE A 170 -6.37 0.69 19.16
C PHE A 170 -5.90 0.15 17.81
N GLY A 171 -4.83 0.72 17.25
CA GLY A 171 -4.20 0.29 16.00
C GLY A 171 -3.63 -1.12 16.10
N HIS A 172 -3.03 -1.47 17.23
CA HIS A 172 -2.55 -2.81 17.54
C HIS A 172 -3.71 -3.81 17.54
N PHE A 173 -4.75 -3.58 18.35
CA PHE A 173 -5.89 -4.48 18.41
C PHE A 173 -6.56 -4.70 17.05
N TRP A 174 -6.96 -3.62 16.37
CA TRP A 174 -7.69 -3.73 15.11
C TRP A 174 -6.81 -4.17 13.94
N GLY A 175 -5.54 -3.76 13.95
CA GLY A 175 -4.54 -4.19 12.99
C GLY A 175 -4.30 -5.70 13.06
N TRP A 176 -4.20 -6.25 14.28
CA TRP A 176 -4.04 -7.69 14.49
C TRP A 176 -5.30 -8.48 14.19
N ALA A 177 -6.49 -7.94 14.50
CA ALA A 177 -7.76 -8.51 14.05
C ALA A 177 -7.82 -8.66 12.52
N MET A 178 -7.47 -7.61 11.78
CA MET A 178 -7.45 -7.68 10.32
C MET A 178 -6.36 -8.63 9.79
N LYS A 179 -5.16 -8.61 10.37
CA LYS A 179 -4.08 -9.54 9.99
C LYS A 179 -4.47 -10.98 10.24
N ALA A 180 -5.12 -11.30 11.37
CA ALA A 180 -5.59 -12.64 11.69
C ALA A 180 -6.64 -13.14 10.69
N LEU A 181 -7.59 -12.29 10.29
CA LEU A 181 -8.59 -12.61 9.25
C LEU A 181 -7.97 -12.92 7.89
N LEU A 182 -6.87 -12.24 7.54
CA LEU A 182 -6.15 -12.40 6.28
C LEU A 182 -5.20 -13.61 6.29
N ILE A 183 -4.35 -13.72 7.30
CA ILE A 183 -3.30 -14.75 7.40
C ILE A 183 -3.88 -16.11 7.80
N ARG A 184 -4.99 -16.12 8.57
CA ARG A 184 -5.72 -17.32 9.01
C ARG A 184 -4.83 -18.40 9.62
N SER A 185 -3.76 -17.99 10.30
CA SER A 185 -2.85 -18.87 11.01
C SER A 185 -2.38 -18.21 12.29
N TYR A 186 -2.85 -18.73 13.43
CA TYR A 186 -2.50 -18.23 14.76
C TYR A 186 -0.99 -18.24 15.00
N GLY A 187 -0.30 -19.34 14.66
CA GLY A 187 1.15 -19.45 14.87
C GLY A 187 1.95 -18.42 14.08
N LEU A 188 1.55 -18.14 12.83
CA LEU A 188 2.19 -17.08 12.03
C LEU A 188 1.87 -15.70 12.59
N CYS A 189 0.63 -15.44 13.00
CA CYS A 189 0.25 -14.15 13.58
C CYS A 189 1.01 -13.86 14.88
N TRP A 190 1.08 -14.82 15.81
CA TRP A 190 1.85 -14.68 17.04
C TRP A 190 3.34 -14.48 16.79
N THR A 191 3.93 -15.23 15.84
CA THR A 191 5.34 -15.06 15.48
C THR A 191 5.61 -13.66 14.94
N ILE A 192 4.77 -13.18 14.02
CA ILE A 192 4.93 -11.84 13.44
C ILE A 192 4.71 -10.77 14.52
N SER A 193 3.75 -10.97 15.43
CA SER A 193 3.47 -10.04 16.54
C SER A 193 4.68 -9.84 17.43
N ILE A 194 5.26 -10.94 17.90
CA ILE A 194 6.44 -10.86 18.76
C ILE A 194 7.64 -10.28 17.99
N THR A 195 7.80 -10.66 16.72
CA THR A 195 8.91 -10.16 15.90
C THR A 195 8.77 -8.67 15.60
N TRP A 196 7.54 -8.16 15.49
CA TRP A 196 7.25 -6.74 15.30
C TRP A 196 7.73 -5.91 16.50
N GLU A 197 7.30 -6.26 17.72
CA GLU A 197 7.75 -5.54 18.92
C GLU A 197 9.27 -5.65 19.15
N LEU A 198 9.84 -6.81 18.82
CA LEU A 198 11.29 -6.98 18.89
C LEU A 198 12.02 -6.06 17.90
N THR A 199 11.44 -5.84 16.72
CA THR A 199 11.98 -4.92 15.72
C THR A 199 11.92 -3.48 16.23
N GLU A 200 10.82 -3.08 16.88
CA GLU A 200 10.71 -1.77 17.51
C GLU A 200 11.78 -1.57 18.60
N LEU A 201 11.95 -2.56 19.48
CA LEU A 201 13.00 -2.53 20.50
C LEU A 201 14.41 -2.42 19.90
N PHE A 202 14.71 -3.12 18.80
CA PHE A 202 16.00 -3.01 18.13
C PHE A 202 16.22 -1.64 17.48
N PHE A 203 15.16 -1.03 16.94
CA PHE A 203 15.22 0.24 16.21
C PHE A 203 14.80 1.47 17.02
N MET A 204 14.66 1.34 18.35
CA MET A 204 14.37 2.47 19.26
C MET A 204 15.36 3.64 19.18
N HIS A 205 16.59 3.37 18.72
CA HIS A 205 17.61 4.40 18.52
C HIS A 205 17.37 5.26 17.27
N LEU A 206 16.55 4.78 16.32
CA LEU A 206 16.18 5.53 15.11
C LEU A 206 14.97 6.43 15.36
N LEU A 207 13.94 5.90 16.04
CA LEU A 207 12.72 6.61 16.37
C LEU A 207 12.47 6.55 17.89
N PRO A 208 12.43 7.71 18.58
CA PRO A 208 12.10 7.76 20.01
C PRO A 208 10.75 7.13 20.34
N ASN A 209 9.79 7.17 19.42
CA ASN A 209 8.46 6.57 19.59
C ASN A 209 8.50 5.08 19.92
N PHE A 210 9.46 4.32 19.40
CA PHE A 210 9.60 2.89 19.68
C PHE A 210 10.21 2.60 21.06
N ALA A 211 10.68 3.62 21.77
CA ALA A 211 11.19 3.47 23.13
C ALA A 211 10.02 3.45 24.12
N GLU A 212 9.42 2.29 24.30
CA GLU A 212 8.29 2.09 25.19
C GLU A 212 8.71 1.36 26.47
N CYS A 213 7.80 1.31 27.45
CA CYS A 213 8.05 0.55 28.66
C CYS A 213 7.91 -0.95 28.43
N TRP A 214 8.68 -1.76 29.17
CA TRP A 214 8.64 -3.22 29.02
C TRP A 214 7.23 -3.81 29.22
N TRP A 215 6.42 -3.21 30.10
CA TRP A 215 5.06 -3.66 30.37
C TRP A 215 4.09 -3.23 29.27
N ASP A 216 4.39 -2.14 28.55
CA ASP A 216 3.64 -1.67 27.39
C ASP A 216 3.80 -2.71 26.27
N GLN A 217 5.05 -2.90 25.83
CA GLN A 217 5.43 -3.85 24.79
C GLN A 217 4.95 -5.28 25.09
N VAL A 218 5.25 -5.81 26.27
CA VAL A 218 4.98 -7.23 26.56
C VAL A 218 3.51 -7.45 26.93
N ILE A 219 2.92 -6.60 27.78
CA ILE A 219 1.59 -6.85 28.33
C ILE A 219 0.53 -6.16 27.49
N LEU A 220 0.66 -4.86 27.25
CA LEU A 220 -0.34 -4.10 26.52
C LEU A 220 -0.35 -4.50 25.04
N ASP A 221 0.80 -4.48 24.37
CA ASP A 221 0.87 -4.70 22.93
C ASP A 221 0.80 -6.18 22.59
N ILE A 222 1.79 -7.00 22.99
CA ILE A 222 1.82 -8.43 22.60
C ILE A 222 0.61 -9.20 23.13
N LEU A 223 0.34 -9.11 24.43
CA LEU A 223 -0.61 -10.01 25.08
C LEU A 223 -2.06 -9.52 24.96
N LEU A 224 -2.32 -8.24 25.22
CA LEU A 224 -3.69 -7.71 25.26
C LEU A 224 -4.18 -7.24 23.90
N CYS A 225 -3.51 -6.28 23.27
CA CYS A 225 -3.95 -5.69 22.01
C CYS A 225 -3.74 -6.66 20.85
N ASN A 226 -2.51 -7.08 20.59
CA ASN A 226 -2.17 -7.98 19.50
C ASN A 226 -2.81 -9.35 19.72
N GLY A 227 -2.61 -9.93 20.91
CA GLY A 227 -3.20 -11.21 21.30
C GLY A 227 -4.72 -11.22 21.27
N GLY A 228 -5.36 -10.13 21.73
CA GLY A 228 -6.81 -9.96 21.68
C GLY A 228 -7.35 -9.77 20.26
N GLY A 229 -6.60 -9.08 19.38
CA GLY A 229 -6.96 -8.99 17.97
C GLY A 229 -6.81 -10.32 17.23
N ILE A 230 -5.83 -11.14 17.61
CA ILE A 230 -5.60 -12.45 16.98
C ILE A 230 -6.74 -13.45 17.23
N TRP A 231 -7.44 -13.34 18.35
CA TRP A 231 -8.47 -14.29 18.80
C TRP A 231 -9.90 -13.87 18.43
#